data_AF-A0A6I8PBZ6-F1
#
_entry.id   AF-A0A6I8PBZ6-F1
#
_cell.length_a   1.000
_cell.length_b   1.000
_cell.length_c   1.000
_cell.angle_alpha   90.00
_cell.angle_beta   90.00
_cell.angle_gamma   90.00
#
_symmetry.space_group_name_H-M   'P 1'
#
loop_
_entity.id
_entity.type
_entity.pdbx_description
1 polymer ?
#
loop_
_entity_poly.entity_id
_entity_poly.type
_entity_poly.pdbx_seq_one_letter_code
_entity_poly.pdbx_strand_id
1 'polypeptide(L)'
;GKKILTLSEKKPIDKTKKVFWYYVAFFTSPFVVFSWNVVFYIAFLLLFAYVLLMDFHSVPHTPELILYVLVFVLLCDEVRQWYMNGAKYFADLWNVMDTLGIFYFIAGIVFRLHSSDKSSLYSGRVIFCLDYIIFTLRLIHIFTVSRNLGPKIIMLQRMLIDVFFFLFLFAVWMVAFGVARQGILRHNEQRWEWIFRSVIYEPYLAMFGQYPSDVDGTTYTFDHCTFTGNESKPLCVEIDEDKLPRFPQWITIPLVCIYMLSTNILLVNLLIAMFGYTVGTVQENNDQVWKFQRYFLIQEYCSRLNIPFPFVVFAYFYMVVKKLFKCCCKTDHKEPSACCFKNEDNETLSWEAVMKENYLVKINTKANDSTEEYVIFFLSALIDLPFILLKFL
;
A
#
# COMPACT_ATOMS: atom_id res chain seq x y z
N GLY A 1 11.91 -36.10 -60.25
CA GLY A 1 12.25 -36.89 -59.04
C GLY A 1 11.90 -36.10 -57.80
N LYS A 2 10.86 -36.51 -57.07
CA LYS A 2 10.46 -35.90 -55.80
C LYS A 2 11.38 -36.43 -54.69
N LYS A 3 12.24 -35.58 -54.13
CA LYS A 3 12.96 -35.85 -52.88
C LYS A 3 11.98 -35.61 -51.73
N ILE A 4 11.38 -36.68 -51.23
CA ILE A 4 10.62 -36.68 -49.99
C ILE A 4 11.64 -36.60 -48.86
N LEU A 5 11.69 -35.45 -48.20
CA LEU A 5 12.37 -35.26 -46.92
C LEU A 5 11.76 -36.23 -45.91
N THR A 6 12.55 -37.22 -45.54
CA THR A 6 12.28 -38.13 -44.42
C THR A 6 12.22 -37.30 -43.14
N LEU A 7 10.99 -37.14 -42.65
CA LEU A 7 10.71 -36.54 -41.35
C LEU A 7 11.33 -37.44 -40.30
N SER A 8 12.45 -37.00 -39.73
CA SER A 8 13.15 -37.67 -38.64
C SER A 8 12.15 -38.05 -37.55
N GLU A 9 12.07 -39.36 -37.32
CA GLU A 9 11.27 -40.04 -36.31
C GLU A 9 11.49 -39.37 -34.95
N LYS A 10 10.48 -38.63 -34.45
CA LYS A 10 10.49 -38.10 -33.09
C LYS A 10 10.43 -39.29 -32.13
N LYS A 11 11.54 -39.60 -31.46
CA LYS A 11 11.62 -40.55 -30.34
C LYS A 11 10.44 -40.31 -29.36
N PRO A 12 9.74 -41.36 -28.89
CA PRO A 12 8.63 -41.21 -27.97
C PRO A 12 9.15 -40.67 -26.63
N ILE A 13 8.89 -39.40 -26.36
CA ILE A 13 9.14 -38.78 -25.06
C ILE A 13 8.12 -39.38 -24.07
N ASP A 14 8.62 -40.09 -23.05
CA ASP A 14 7.86 -40.74 -21.98
C ASP A 14 6.64 -39.91 -21.55
N LYS A 15 5.42 -40.47 -21.68
CA LYS A 15 4.17 -39.80 -21.27
C LYS A 15 4.25 -39.26 -19.83
N THR A 16 4.93 -39.98 -18.93
CA THR A 16 5.16 -39.60 -17.53
C THR A 16 6.02 -38.33 -17.39
N LYS A 17 7.06 -38.18 -18.23
CA LYS A 17 7.88 -36.94 -18.27
C LYS A 17 7.08 -35.76 -18.81
N LYS A 18 6.18 -35.99 -19.77
CA LYS A 18 5.28 -34.96 -20.30
C LYS A 18 4.30 -34.45 -19.24
N VAL A 19 3.70 -35.36 -18.47
CA VAL A 19 2.79 -35.01 -17.37
C VAL A 19 3.53 -34.25 -16.27
N PHE A 20 4.72 -34.72 -15.87
CA PHE A 20 5.57 -34.00 -14.91
C PHE A 20 5.93 -32.60 -15.41
N TRP A 21 6.35 -32.45 -16.67
CA TRP A 21 6.63 -31.14 -17.26
C TRP A 21 5.39 -30.23 -17.32
N TYR A 22 4.21 -30.78 -17.56
CA TYR A 22 2.96 -30.02 -17.53
C TYR A 22 2.62 -29.51 -16.12
N TYR A 23 2.75 -30.36 -15.10
CA TYR A 23 2.57 -29.94 -13.70
C TYR A 23 3.62 -28.91 -13.28
N VAL A 24 4.89 -29.11 -13.61
CA VAL A 24 5.95 -28.13 -13.34
C VAL A 24 5.61 -26.81 -14.04
N ALA A 25 5.25 -26.83 -15.33
CA ALA A 25 4.87 -25.63 -16.07
C ALA A 25 3.68 -24.89 -15.41
N PHE A 26 2.67 -25.63 -14.94
CA PHE A 26 1.52 -25.06 -14.23
C PHE A 26 1.91 -24.41 -12.89
N PHE A 27 2.67 -25.10 -12.04
CA PHE A 27 3.12 -24.57 -10.75
C PHE A 27 4.18 -23.46 -10.88
N THR A 28 4.92 -23.41 -11.98
CA THR A 28 5.86 -22.32 -12.29
C THR A 28 5.19 -21.10 -12.91
N SER A 29 3.88 -21.16 -13.21
CA SER A 29 3.16 -20.02 -13.76
C SER A 29 3.11 -18.88 -12.74
N PRO A 30 3.46 -17.62 -13.12
CA PRO A 30 3.52 -16.48 -12.20
C PRO A 30 2.23 -16.26 -11.40
N PHE A 31 1.06 -16.50 -12.03
CA PHE A 31 -0.23 -16.36 -11.37
C PHE A 31 -0.44 -17.40 -10.26
N VAL A 32 -0.04 -18.65 -10.49
CA VAL A 32 -0.19 -19.74 -9.52
C VAL A 32 0.76 -19.51 -8.35
N VAL A 33 2.00 -19.09 -8.63
CA VAL A 33 2.99 -18.73 -7.59
C VAL A 33 2.48 -17.56 -6.74
N PHE A 34 1.95 -16.50 -7.36
CA PHE A 34 1.34 -15.38 -6.65
C PHE A 34 0.20 -15.83 -5.74
N SER A 35 -0.72 -16.65 -6.25
CA SER A 35 -1.86 -17.15 -5.47
C SER A 35 -1.42 -17.95 -4.24
N TRP A 36 -0.47 -18.87 -4.42
CA TRP A 36 0.10 -19.60 -3.28
C TRP A 36 0.82 -18.68 -2.30
N ASN A 37 1.56 -17.68 -2.76
CA ASN A 37 2.19 -16.69 -1.89
C ASN A 37 1.17 -15.95 -1.03
N VAL A 38 0.03 -15.53 -1.60
CA VAL A 38 -1.06 -14.90 -0.84
C VAL A 38 -1.60 -15.85 0.23
N VAL A 39 -1.88 -17.10 -0.12
CA VAL A 39 -2.43 -18.10 0.82
C VAL A 39 -1.44 -18.37 1.96
N PHE A 40 -0.17 -18.58 1.65
CA PHE A 40 0.87 -18.80 2.66
C PHE A 40 1.10 -17.57 3.53
N TYR A 41 1.00 -16.36 2.97
CA TYR A 41 1.12 -15.13 3.74
C TYR A 41 -0.05 -14.92 4.72
N ILE A 42 -1.28 -15.21 4.29
CA ILE A 42 -2.45 -15.20 5.18
C ILE A 42 -2.29 -16.25 6.30
N ALA A 43 -1.82 -17.45 5.96
CA ALA A 43 -1.54 -18.49 6.96
C ALA A 43 -0.44 -18.05 7.96
N PHE A 44 0.59 -17.35 7.50
CA PHE A 44 1.61 -16.74 8.35
C PHE A 44 1.01 -15.70 9.32
N LEU A 45 0.13 -14.81 8.85
CA LEU A 45 -0.55 -13.84 9.72
C LEU A 45 -1.45 -14.53 10.76
N LEU A 46 -2.17 -15.58 10.36
CA LEU A 46 -2.99 -16.37 11.30
C LEU A 46 -2.13 -17.08 12.35
N LEU A 47 -0.99 -17.65 11.95
CA LEU A 47 -0.02 -18.22 12.89
C LEU A 47 0.53 -17.16 13.84
N PHE A 48 0.87 -15.97 13.34
CA PHE A 48 1.37 -14.88 14.16
C PHE A 48 0.31 -14.41 15.17
N ALA A 49 -0.94 -14.24 14.74
CA ALA A 49 -2.05 -13.92 15.63
C ALA A 49 -2.29 -15.01 16.68
N TYR A 50 -2.21 -16.28 16.30
CA TYR A 50 -2.32 -17.41 17.24
C TYR A 50 -1.23 -17.37 18.32
N VAL A 51 0.03 -17.17 17.93
CA VAL A 51 1.15 -17.06 18.88
C VAL A 51 0.98 -15.85 19.81
N LEU A 52 0.51 -14.70 19.32
CA LEU A 52 0.34 -13.49 20.15
C LEU A 52 -0.83 -13.55 21.13
N LEU A 53 -1.93 -14.19 20.72
CA LEU A 53 -3.18 -14.21 21.50
C LEU A 53 -3.31 -15.43 22.39
N MET A 54 -2.94 -16.61 21.90
CA MET A 54 -3.20 -17.89 22.58
C MET A 54 -1.95 -18.50 23.21
N ASP A 55 -0.79 -18.40 22.56
CA ASP A 55 0.42 -19.17 22.96
C ASP A 55 1.64 -18.26 23.22
N PHE A 56 1.46 -17.22 24.03
CA PHE A 56 2.53 -16.31 24.44
C PHE A 56 3.02 -16.65 25.86
N HIS A 57 3.92 -17.63 25.95
CA HIS A 57 4.52 -18.07 27.22
C HIS A 57 5.93 -17.51 27.44
N SER A 58 6.43 -17.63 28.67
CA SER A 58 7.79 -17.19 29.06
C SER A 58 8.90 -17.99 28.38
N VAL A 59 8.61 -19.21 27.93
CA VAL A 59 9.51 -20.06 27.14
C VAL A 59 8.94 -20.17 25.73
N PRO A 60 9.78 -20.05 24.67
CA PRO A 60 9.32 -20.16 23.30
C PRO A 60 8.82 -21.57 23.00
N HIS A 61 7.54 -21.70 22.63
CA HIS A 61 6.96 -22.96 22.17
C HIS A 61 7.20 -23.18 20.66
N THR A 62 6.95 -24.40 20.20
CA THR A 62 7.13 -24.82 18.81
C THR A 62 6.50 -23.88 17.75
N PRO A 63 5.25 -23.39 17.89
CA PRO A 63 4.65 -22.51 16.87
C PRO A 63 5.35 -21.15 16.76
N GLU A 64 5.91 -20.67 17.86
CA GLU A 64 6.69 -19.44 17.89
C GLU A 64 8.07 -19.63 17.24
N LEU A 65 8.73 -20.77 17.45
CA LEU A 65 9.95 -21.09 16.73
C LEU A 65 9.71 -21.18 15.22
N ILE A 66 8.58 -21.73 14.79
CA ILE A 66 8.17 -21.74 13.38
C ILE A 66 8.00 -20.30 12.87
N LEU A 67 7.36 -19.42 13.65
CA LEU A 67 7.23 -18.00 13.32
C LEU A 67 8.60 -17.33 13.13
N TYR A 68 9.56 -17.58 14.03
CA TYR A 68 10.93 -17.04 13.91
C TYR A 68 11.62 -17.48 12.64
N VAL A 69 11.50 -18.77 12.29
CA VAL A 69 12.04 -19.29 11.02
C VAL A 69 11.38 -18.59 9.83
N LEU A 70 10.05 -18.42 9.84
CA LEU A 70 9.31 -17.76 8.75
C LEU A 70 9.74 -16.29 8.57
N VAL A 71 9.88 -15.52 9.64
CA VAL A 71 10.38 -14.14 9.55
C VAL A 71 11.85 -14.08 9.16
N PHE A 72 12.64 -15.08 9.53
CA PHE A 72 14.01 -15.18 9.03
C PHE A 72 14.07 -15.42 7.51
N VAL A 73 13.12 -16.16 6.93
CA VAL A 73 13.00 -16.31 5.45
C VAL A 73 12.74 -14.96 4.80
N LEU A 74 11.78 -14.21 5.34
CA LEU A 74 11.47 -12.84 4.92
C LEU A 74 12.69 -11.93 4.94
N LEU A 75 13.46 -11.99 6.04
CA LEU A 75 14.69 -11.22 6.19
C LEU A 75 15.70 -11.57 5.09
N CYS A 76 15.88 -12.85 4.78
CA CYS A 76 16.75 -13.28 3.68
C CYS A 76 16.29 -12.75 2.32
N ASP A 77 14.98 -12.76 2.07
CA ASP A 77 14.37 -12.22 0.85
C ASP A 77 14.60 -10.72 0.70
N GLU A 78 14.47 -9.94 1.78
CA GLU A 78 14.72 -8.50 1.76
C GLU A 78 16.21 -8.16 1.64
N VAL A 79 17.09 -8.89 2.32
CA VAL A 79 18.56 -8.70 2.19
C VAL A 79 19.01 -8.94 0.74
N ARG A 80 18.45 -9.96 0.07
CA ARG A 80 18.72 -10.19 -1.35
C ARG A 80 18.26 -9.02 -2.22
N GLN A 81 17.05 -8.51 -2.00
CA GLN A 81 16.51 -7.38 -2.76
C GLN A 81 17.35 -6.12 -2.56
N TRP A 82 17.77 -5.86 -1.32
CA TRP A 82 18.66 -4.76 -1.00
C TRP A 82 20.01 -4.90 -1.71
N TYR A 83 20.61 -6.09 -1.75
CA TYR A 83 21.87 -6.32 -2.46
C TYR A 83 21.76 -6.08 -3.98
N MET A 84 20.64 -6.45 -4.60
CA MET A 84 20.43 -6.26 -6.04
C MET A 84 20.14 -4.81 -6.43
N ASN A 85 19.35 -4.10 -5.62
CA ASN A 85 18.84 -2.76 -5.96
C ASN A 85 19.66 -1.62 -5.33
N GLY A 86 20.52 -1.91 -4.34
CA GLY A 86 21.36 -0.93 -3.67
C GLY A 86 20.56 0.19 -3.00
N ALA A 87 21.02 1.44 -3.14
CA ALA A 87 20.38 2.60 -2.53
C ALA A 87 18.97 2.92 -3.08
N LYS A 88 18.64 2.48 -4.31
CA LYS A 88 17.30 2.69 -4.89
C LYS A 88 16.21 1.95 -4.13
N TYR A 89 16.57 0.91 -3.37
CA TYR A 89 15.64 0.13 -2.56
C TYR A 89 14.87 0.99 -1.54
N PHE A 90 15.53 1.97 -0.91
CA PHE A 90 14.91 2.84 0.11
C PHE A 90 14.04 3.97 -0.47
N ALA A 91 14.00 4.14 -1.80
CA ALA A 91 13.11 5.12 -2.42
C ALA A 91 11.64 4.63 -2.42
N ASP A 92 11.42 3.32 -2.39
CA ASP A 92 10.08 2.74 -2.38
C ASP A 92 9.55 2.66 -0.94
N LEU A 93 8.41 3.32 -0.68
CA LEU A 93 7.77 3.34 0.64
C LEU A 93 7.43 1.93 1.16
N TRP A 94 7.09 1.00 0.29
CA TRP A 94 6.75 -0.38 0.65
C TRP A 94 7.97 -1.14 1.18
N ASN A 95 9.14 -0.96 0.56
CA ASN A 95 10.40 -1.55 1.01
C ASN A 95 10.83 -0.97 2.37
N VAL A 96 10.58 0.34 2.59
CA VAL A 96 10.80 0.97 3.90
C VAL A 96 9.88 0.36 4.96
N MET A 97 8.60 0.13 4.66
CA MET A 97 7.69 -0.54 5.59
C MET A 97 8.11 -1.98 5.92
N ASP A 98 8.58 -2.74 4.93
CA ASP A 98 9.07 -4.11 5.11
C ASP A 98 10.33 -4.16 5.97
N THR A 99 11.28 -3.24 5.77
CA THR A 99 12.48 -3.12 6.62
C THR A 99 12.13 -2.69 8.05
N LEU A 100 11.16 -1.79 8.22
CA LEU A 100 10.67 -1.39 9.55
C LEU A 100 10.03 -2.56 10.29
N GLY A 101 9.19 -3.38 9.64
CA GLY A 101 8.61 -4.57 10.25
C GLY A 101 9.68 -5.56 10.72
N ILE A 102 10.66 -5.89 9.87
CA ILE A 102 11.76 -6.77 10.26
C ILE A 102 12.55 -6.19 11.45
N PHE A 103 12.80 -4.89 11.46
CA PHE A 103 13.48 -4.23 12.58
C PHE A 103 12.69 -4.33 13.89
N TYR A 104 11.37 -4.06 13.86
CA TYR A 104 10.51 -4.21 15.04
C TYR A 104 10.45 -5.66 15.52
N PHE A 105 10.40 -6.63 14.62
CA PHE A 105 10.43 -8.04 14.98
C PHE A 105 11.73 -8.44 15.69
N ILE A 106 12.89 -7.99 15.19
CA ILE A 106 14.19 -8.22 15.83
C ILE A 106 14.21 -7.56 17.21
N ALA A 107 13.74 -6.31 17.33
CA ALA A 107 13.63 -5.63 18.62
C ALA A 107 12.74 -6.42 19.60
N GLY A 108 11.60 -6.93 19.14
CA GLY A 108 10.71 -7.79 19.93
C GLY A 108 11.41 -9.06 20.43
N ILE A 109 12.21 -9.71 19.59
CA ILE A 109 13.03 -10.87 19.99
C ILE A 109 14.08 -10.45 21.04
N VAL A 110 14.77 -9.32 20.87
CA VAL A 110 15.78 -8.86 21.84
C VAL A 110 15.15 -8.61 23.23
N PHE A 111 14.02 -7.90 23.30
CA PHE A 111 13.31 -7.68 24.55
C PHE A 111 12.78 -8.97 25.17
N ARG A 112 12.47 -9.97 24.34
CA ARG A 112 12.07 -11.29 24.79
C ARG A 112 13.23 -12.12 25.33
N LEU A 113 14.40 -12.08 24.70
CA LEU A 113 15.60 -12.76 25.16
C LEU A 113 16.08 -12.19 26.50
N HIS A 114 15.80 -10.91 26.76
CA HIS A 114 15.98 -10.27 28.05
C HIS A 114 14.85 -10.65 29.05
N SER A 115 14.51 -11.95 29.12
CA SER A 115 13.39 -12.54 29.87
C SER A 115 13.54 -12.44 31.40
N SER A 116 14.62 -11.84 31.91
CA SER A 116 14.89 -11.79 33.35
C SER A 116 13.91 -10.89 34.11
N ASP A 117 13.25 -9.93 33.43
CA ASP A 117 12.27 -9.03 34.03
C ASP A 117 10.87 -9.18 33.39
N LYS A 118 9.83 -9.31 34.24
CA LYS A 118 8.41 -9.35 33.80
C LYS A 118 8.00 -8.12 32.98
N SER A 119 8.61 -6.96 33.25
CA SER A 119 8.37 -5.72 32.50
C SER A 119 8.90 -5.81 31.06
N SER A 120 10.08 -6.41 30.86
CA SER A 120 10.66 -6.60 29.52
C SER A 120 9.81 -7.52 28.65
N LEU A 121 9.23 -8.58 29.25
CA LEU A 121 8.30 -9.48 28.55
C LEU A 121 7.02 -8.78 28.09
N TYR A 122 6.47 -7.88 28.92
CA TYR A 122 5.31 -7.08 28.53
C TYR A 122 5.66 -6.12 27.37
N SER A 123 6.79 -5.42 27.46
CA SER A 123 7.26 -4.55 26.38
C SER A 123 7.51 -5.31 25.08
N GLY A 124 8.11 -6.50 25.14
CA GLY A 124 8.29 -7.38 23.98
C GLY A 124 6.96 -7.78 23.33
N ARG A 125 5.94 -8.10 24.14
CA ARG A 125 4.58 -8.37 23.63
C ARG A 125 3.98 -7.16 22.94
N VAL A 126 4.11 -5.96 23.51
CA VAL A 126 3.61 -4.72 22.90
C VAL A 126 4.28 -4.47 21.55
N ILE A 127 5.60 -4.66 21.46
CA ILE A 127 6.35 -4.52 20.21
C ILE A 127 5.86 -5.51 19.16
N PHE A 128 5.66 -6.78 19.51
CA PHE A 128 5.11 -7.76 18.55
C PHE A 128 3.67 -7.44 18.12
N CYS A 129 2.85 -6.85 18.98
CA CYS A 129 1.51 -6.39 18.60
C CYS A 129 1.56 -5.25 17.57
N LEU A 130 2.48 -4.28 17.75
CA LEU A 130 2.69 -3.21 16.77
C LEU A 130 3.26 -3.75 15.46
N ASP A 131 4.19 -4.69 15.56
CA ASP A 131 4.79 -5.36 14.41
C ASP A 131 3.77 -6.16 13.60
N TYR A 132 2.84 -6.86 14.25
CA TYR A 132 1.71 -7.53 13.58
C TYR A 132 0.91 -6.55 12.71
N ILE A 133 0.67 -5.32 13.17
CA ILE A 133 -0.01 -4.28 12.36
C ILE A 133 0.81 -3.99 11.09
N ILE A 134 2.14 -3.82 11.20
CA ILE A 134 3.00 -3.57 10.04
C ILE A 134 2.95 -4.74 9.05
N PHE A 135 3.07 -5.98 9.53
CA PHE A 135 2.95 -7.17 8.68
C PHE A 135 1.57 -7.30 8.03
N THR A 136 0.49 -6.88 8.70
CA THR A 136 -0.83 -6.83 8.05
C THR A 136 -0.93 -5.73 6.98
N LEU A 137 -0.25 -4.59 7.13
CA LEU A 137 -0.21 -3.56 6.08
C LEU A 137 0.49 -4.05 4.81
N ARG A 138 1.48 -4.94 4.91
CA ARG A 138 2.10 -5.60 3.74
C ARG A 138 1.11 -6.41 2.91
N LEU A 139 0.03 -6.94 3.50
CA LEU A 139 -1.02 -7.63 2.76
C LEU A 139 -1.78 -6.69 1.82
N ILE A 140 -1.90 -5.41 2.17
CA ILE A 140 -2.43 -4.37 1.27
C ILE A 140 -1.53 -4.24 0.05
N HIS A 141 -0.20 -4.17 0.23
CA HIS A 141 0.77 -4.14 -0.87
C HIS A 141 0.62 -5.36 -1.78
N ILE A 142 0.51 -6.57 -1.22
CA ILE A 142 0.31 -7.80 -2.02
C ILE A 142 -1.00 -7.74 -2.82
N PHE A 143 -2.06 -7.16 -2.28
CA PHE A 143 -3.34 -7.02 -2.99
C PHE A 143 -3.39 -5.87 -4.00
N THR A 144 -2.41 -4.95 -4.01
CA THR A 144 -2.28 -3.92 -5.07
C THR A 144 -2.16 -4.54 -6.47
N VAL A 145 -1.72 -5.77 -6.51
CA VAL A 145 -1.53 -6.58 -7.70
C VAL A 145 -2.84 -7.01 -8.35
N SER A 146 -3.90 -7.15 -7.55
CA SER A 146 -5.16 -7.70 -8.03
C SER A 146 -5.85 -6.74 -9.01
N ARG A 147 -6.55 -7.30 -10.00
CA ARG A 147 -7.28 -6.50 -11.00
C ARG A 147 -8.34 -5.58 -10.41
N ASN A 148 -8.99 -6.03 -9.35
CA ASN A 148 -10.16 -5.34 -8.80
C ASN A 148 -9.81 -4.45 -7.60
N LEU A 149 -8.82 -4.82 -6.78
CA LEU A 149 -8.43 -4.04 -5.60
C LEU A 149 -7.24 -3.12 -5.89
N GLY A 150 -6.38 -3.45 -6.85
CA GLY A 150 -5.18 -2.68 -7.17
C GLY A 150 -5.45 -1.20 -7.46
N PRO A 151 -6.25 -0.89 -8.49
CA PRO A 151 -6.59 0.49 -8.81
C PRO A 151 -7.25 1.24 -7.64
N LYS A 152 -8.06 0.54 -6.83
CA LYS A 152 -8.71 1.12 -5.64
C LYS A 152 -7.71 1.45 -4.53
N ILE A 153 -6.69 0.60 -4.33
CA ILE A 153 -5.62 0.85 -3.35
C ILE A 153 -4.73 2.02 -3.81
N ILE A 154 -4.40 2.10 -5.10
CA ILE A 154 -3.65 3.25 -5.64
C ILE A 154 -4.44 4.55 -5.50
N MET A 155 -5.75 4.50 -5.73
CA MET A 155 -6.65 5.61 -5.51
C MET A 155 -6.64 6.06 -4.04
N LEU A 156 -6.75 5.11 -3.08
CA LEU A 156 -6.60 5.40 -1.65
C LEU A 156 -5.24 6.02 -1.32
N GLN A 157 -4.14 5.51 -1.90
CA GLN A 157 -2.80 6.05 -1.65
C GLN A 157 -2.67 7.50 -2.12
N ARG A 158 -3.28 7.85 -3.27
CA ARG A 158 -3.31 9.25 -3.75
C ARG A 158 -4.14 10.15 -2.83
N MET A 159 -5.25 9.64 -2.32
CA MET A 159 -6.10 10.38 -1.37
C MET A 159 -5.40 10.66 -0.03
N LEU A 160 -4.36 9.92 0.35
CA LEU A 160 -3.62 10.20 1.59
C LEU A 160 -3.00 11.61 1.59
N ILE A 161 -2.66 12.17 0.42
CA ILE A 161 -2.17 13.54 0.31
C ILE A 161 -3.29 14.53 0.64
N ASP A 162 -4.50 14.29 0.14
CA ASP A 162 -5.69 15.08 0.45
C ASP A 162 -6.05 14.98 1.95
N VAL A 163 -5.95 13.77 2.52
CA VAL A 163 -6.13 13.54 3.97
C VAL A 163 -5.13 14.34 4.79
N PHE A 164 -3.86 14.37 4.39
CA PHE A 164 -2.84 15.09 5.15
C PHE A 164 -3.14 16.60 5.20
N PHE A 165 -3.52 17.19 4.06
CA PHE A 165 -3.93 18.59 3.99
C PHE A 165 -5.18 18.86 4.84
N PHE A 166 -6.17 17.98 4.77
CA PHE A 166 -7.36 18.05 5.61
C PHE A 166 -7.04 17.96 7.10
N LEU A 167 -6.20 17.01 7.50
CA LEU A 167 -5.81 16.78 8.89
C LEU A 167 -5.13 18.03 9.46
N PHE A 168 -4.33 18.74 8.65
CA PHE A 168 -3.73 20.01 9.05
C PHE A 168 -4.79 21.08 9.35
N LEU A 169 -5.75 21.29 8.44
CA LEU A 169 -6.84 22.26 8.65
C LEU A 169 -7.69 21.89 9.87
N PHE A 170 -8.01 20.60 10.01
CA PHE A 170 -8.78 20.07 11.13
C PHE A 170 -8.03 20.22 12.47
N ALA A 171 -6.72 19.94 12.50
CA ALA A 171 -5.91 20.08 13.70
C ALA A 171 -5.85 21.53 14.21
N VAL A 172 -5.70 22.52 13.31
CA VAL A 172 -5.72 23.94 13.67
C VAL A 172 -7.05 24.32 14.31
N TRP A 173 -8.16 23.90 13.70
CA TRP A 173 -9.49 24.18 14.21
C TRP A 173 -9.77 23.47 15.55
N MET A 174 -9.39 22.20 15.65
CA MET A 174 -9.53 21.38 16.86
C MET A 174 -8.78 22.00 18.04
N VAL A 175 -7.51 22.38 17.85
CA VAL A 175 -6.69 22.98 18.93
C VAL A 175 -7.28 24.32 19.35
N ALA A 176 -7.73 25.16 18.42
CA ALA A 176 -8.35 26.45 18.75
C ALA A 176 -9.60 26.27 19.63
N PHE A 177 -10.50 25.36 19.24
CA PHE A 177 -11.68 25.04 20.03
C PHE A 177 -11.33 24.37 21.38
N GLY A 178 -10.41 23.41 21.38
CA GLY A 178 -10.00 22.68 22.57
C GLY A 178 -9.39 23.57 23.64
N VAL A 179 -8.49 24.49 23.25
CA VAL A 179 -7.87 25.47 24.15
C VAL A 179 -8.92 26.47 24.66
N ALA A 180 -9.78 26.99 23.79
CA ALA A 180 -10.84 27.92 24.19
C ALA A 180 -11.80 27.27 25.19
N ARG A 181 -12.27 26.05 24.92
CA ARG A 181 -13.17 25.30 25.81
C ARG A 181 -12.51 24.99 27.15
N GLN A 182 -11.27 24.50 27.16
CA GLN A 182 -10.55 24.19 28.38
C GLN A 182 -10.33 25.45 29.23
N GLY A 183 -9.96 26.58 28.61
CA GLY A 183 -9.73 27.84 29.30
C GLY A 183 -10.99 28.52 29.84
N ILE A 184 -12.16 28.27 29.25
CA ILE A 184 -13.45 28.80 29.73
C ILE A 184 -13.99 27.98 30.91
N LEU A 185 -13.86 26.65 30.86
CA LEU A 185 -14.55 25.75 31.80
C LEU A 185 -13.76 25.42 33.06
N ARG A 186 -12.42 25.41 33.00
CA ARG A 186 -11.57 24.90 34.09
C ARG A 186 -10.45 25.89 34.44
N HIS A 187 -10.16 25.99 35.73
CA HIS A 187 -9.03 26.79 36.23
C HIS A 187 -7.69 26.11 35.90
N ASN A 188 -6.58 26.80 36.20
CA ASN A 188 -5.22 26.37 35.88
C ASN A 188 -4.92 24.93 36.32
N GLU A 189 -4.80 24.03 35.35
CA GLU A 189 -4.44 22.62 35.52
C GLU A 189 -2.94 22.46 35.22
N GLN A 190 -2.15 21.91 36.15
CA GLN A 190 -0.71 21.69 35.93
C GLN A 190 -0.37 20.31 35.31
N ARG A 191 -1.35 19.41 35.24
CA ARG A 191 -1.17 18.04 34.74
C ARG A 191 -1.30 18.01 33.21
N TRP A 192 -0.16 17.97 32.53
CA TRP A 192 -0.07 17.99 31.06
C TRP A 192 -0.87 16.89 30.36
N GLU A 193 -0.94 15.68 30.92
CA GLU A 193 -1.72 14.57 30.33
C GLU A 193 -3.22 14.88 30.27
N TRP A 194 -3.77 15.50 31.31
CA TRP A 194 -5.17 15.89 31.36
C TRP A 194 -5.46 17.07 30.44
N ILE A 195 -4.54 18.04 30.34
CA ILE A 195 -4.64 19.14 29.38
C ILE A 195 -4.67 18.60 27.95
N PHE A 196 -3.75 17.68 27.62
CA PHE A 196 -3.69 17.07 26.28
C PHE A 196 -4.98 16.31 25.95
N ARG A 197 -5.50 15.53 26.91
CA ARG A 197 -6.77 14.81 26.77
C ARG A 197 -7.94 15.77 26.52
N SER A 198 -8.04 16.86 27.27
CA SER A 198 -9.16 17.79 27.12
C SER A 198 -9.03 18.73 25.91
N VAL A 199 -7.83 19.08 25.47
CA VAL A 199 -7.61 19.96 24.30
C VAL A 199 -7.66 19.21 22.98
N ILE A 200 -7.21 17.96 22.92
CA ILE A 200 -7.09 17.21 21.65
C ILE A 200 -8.07 16.04 21.61
N TYR A 201 -8.00 15.14 22.59
CA TYR A 201 -8.73 13.87 22.54
C TYR A 201 -10.25 14.07 22.62
N GLU A 202 -10.75 14.92 23.53
CA GLU A 202 -12.18 15.21 23.66
C GLU A 202 -12.76 15.89 22.40
N PRO A 203 -12.18 16.98 21.85
CA PRO A 203 -12.64 17.57 20.59
C PRO A 203 -12.57 16.64 19.37
N TYR A 204 -11.57 15.76 19.31
CA TYR A 204 -11.47 14.74 18.27
C TYR A 204 -12.64 13.75 18.33
N LEU A 205 -13.00 13.27 19.52
CA LEU A 205 -14.16 12.39 19.72
C LEU A 205 -15.49 13.10 19.40
N ALA A 206 -15.57 14.40 19.68
CA ALA A 206 -16.74 15.20 19.35
C ALA A 206 -17.04 15.19 17.85
N MET A 207 -16.03 15.23 16.96
CA MET A 207 -16.24 15.10 15.51
C MET A 207 -17.01 13.81 15.13
N PHE A 208 -16.77 12.70 15.83
CA PHE A 208 -17.46 11.42 15.61
C PHE A 208 -18.81 11.31 16.32
N GLY A 209 -19.28 12.37 16.98
CA GLY A 209 -20.58 12.42 17.65
C GLY A 209 -20.56 12.10 19.14
N GLN A 210 -19.39 11.89 19.75
CA GLN A 210 -19.25 11.76 21.21
C GLN A 210 -19.01 13.15 21.82
N TYR A 211 -20.06 13.79 22.32
CA TYR A 211 -19.92 15.11 22.95
C TYR A 211 -19.51 14.99 24.42
N PRO A 212 -18.68 15.93 24.93
CA PRO A 212 -18.29 15.94 26.33
C PRO A 212 -19.49 16.28 27.23
N SER A 213 -19.73 15.46 28.26
CA SER A 213 -20.79 15.62 29.26
C SER A 213 -20.65 16.88 30.11
N ASP A 214 -19.46 17.48 30.15
CA ASP A 214 -19.12 18.63 31.00
C ASP A 214 -19.69 19.96 30.48
N VAL A 215 -20.34 19.95 29.32
CA VAL A 215 -20.90 21.13 28.66
C VAL A 215 -22.36 21.36 29.04
N ASP A 216 -23.08 20.29 29.39
CA ASP A 216 -24.48 20.33 29.80
C ASP A 216 -24.60 20.09 31.30
N GLY A 217 -25.07 21.09 32.05
CA GLY A 217 -25.16 20.99 33.51
C GLY A 217 -26.21 20.02 34.00
N THR A 218 -27.10 19.52 33.14
CA THR A 218 -28.05 18.45 33.49
C THR A 218 -27.42 17.06 33.46
N THR A 219 -26.39 16.89 32.62
CA THR A 219 -25.65 15.62 32.45
C THR A 219 -24.38 15.59 33.29
N TYR A 220 -23.96 16.75 33.83
CA TYR A 220 -22.78 16.87 34.66
C TYR A 220 -22.99 16.31 36.07
N THR A 221 -22.31 15.22 36.41
CA THR A 221 -22.31 14.63 37.75
C THR A 221 -20.96 14.86 38.44
N PHE A 222 -21.01 15.30 39.70
CA PHE A 222 -19.81 15.53 40.52
C PHE A 222 -19.02 14.25 40.83
N ASP A 223 -19.62 13.07 40.62
CA ASP A 223 -18.96 11.77 40.82
C ASP A 223 -17.83 11.51 39.81
N HIS A 224 -17.83 12.21 38.66
CA HIS A 224 -16.80 12.04 37.63
C HIS A 224 -15.64 13.04 37.71
N CYS A 225 -15.63 13.97 38.68
CA CYS A 225 -14.58 14.99 38.80
C CYS A 225 -14.05 15.14 40.23
N THR A 226 -12.92 15.86 40.39
CA THR A 226 -12.34 16.20 41.71
C THR A 226 -11.89 17.66 41.74
N PHE A 227 -12.09 18.36 42.86
CA PHE A 227 -11.70 19.77 43.00
C PHE A 227 -10.20 19.98 43.20
N THR A 228 -9.49 19.01 43.77
CA THR A 228 -8.04 19.05 43.96
C THR A 228 -7.27 18.36 42.83
N GLY A 229 -7.99 17.69 41.92
CA GLY A 229 -7.41 16.75 40.96
C GLY A 229 -6.89 15.47 41.64
N ASN A 230 -7.31 14.30 41.17
CA ASN A 230 -6.72 13.02 41.53
C ASN A 230 -6.26 12.30 40.25
N GLU A 231 -5.31 11.37 40.31
CA GLU A 231 -4.77 10.66 39.13
C GLU A 231 -5.86 10.02 38.27
N SER A 232 -6.99 9.61 38.88
CA SER A 232 -8.07 8.91 38.20
C SER A 232 -9.18 9.82 37.63
N LYS A 233 -9.27 11.09 38.04
CA LYS A 233 -10.42 11.97 37.70
C LYS A 233 -9.97 13.36 37.21
N PRO A 234 -10.66 13.93 36.19
CA PRO A 234 -10.41 15.30 35.74
C PRO A 234 -10.76 16.32 36.84
N LEU A 235 -10.20 17.51 36.70
CA LEU A 235 -10.60 18.66 37.51
C LEU A 235 -12.04 19.07 37.19
N CYS A 236 -12.82 19.38 38.21
CA CYS A 236 -14.18 19.85 38.02
C CYS A 236 -14.21 21.20 37.28
N VAL A 237 -15.33 21.48 36.59
CA VAL A 237 -15.59 22.80 36.02
C VAL A 237 -15.67 23.84 37.15
N GLU A 238 -15.35 25.10 36.84
CA GLU A 238 -15.47 26.18 37.82
C GLU A 238 -16.95 26.36 38.20
N ILE A 239 -17.24 26.25 39.50
CA ILE A 239 -18.60 26.37 40.06
C ILE A 239 -18.75 27.64 40.89
N ASP A 240 -19.95 28.17 40.92
CA ASP A 240 -20.34 29.29 41.78
C ASP A 240 -20.84 28.80 43.16
N GLU A 241 -21.18 29.73 44.07
CA GLU A 241 -21.58 29.42 45.45
C GLU A 241 -22.77 28.44 45.55
N ASP A 242 -23.65 28.46 44.55
CA ASP A 242 -24.82 27.58 44.43
C ASP A 242 -24.54 26.20 43.80
N LYS A 243 -23.26 25.82 43.63
CA LYS A 243 -22.80 24.57 42.97
C LYS A 243 -23.25 24.44 41.51
N LEU A 244 -23.54 25.57 40.85
CA LEU A 244 -23.80 25.64 39.41
C LEU A 244 -22.52 26.01 38.66
N PRO A 245 -22.31 25.57 37.41
CA PRO A 245 -21.17 26.01 36.62
C PRO A 245 -21.20 27.54 36.50
N ARG A 246 -20.07 28.18 36.82
CA ARG A 246 -19.93 29.65 36.84
C ARG A 246 -20.09 30.25 35.45
N PHE A 247 -19.67 29.54 34.41
CA PHE A 247 -19.84 30.00 33.05
C PHE A 247 -21.22 29.61 32.49
N PRO A 248 -21.94 30.53 31.81
CA PRO A 248 -23.30 30.25 31.39
C PRO A 248 -23.39 29.17 30.30
N GLN A 249 -24.23 28.15 30.55
CA GLN A 249 -24.45 27.03 29.63
C GLN A 249 -25.00 27.46 28.26
N TRP A 250 -25.78 28.54 28.24
CA TRP A 250 -26.31 29.12 27.01
C TRP A 250 -25.22 29.69 26.09
N ILE A 251 -23.97 29.82 26.53
CA ILE A 251 -22.82 30.16 25.68
C ILE A 251 -22.04 28.90 25.29
N THR A 252 -21.80 27.97 26.22
CA THR A 252 -21.02 26.75 25.95
C THR A 252 -21.74 25.81 25.00
N ILE A 253 -23.07 25.66 25.13
CA ILE A 253 -23.87 24.82 24.24
C ILE A 253 -23.76 25.33 22.79
N PRO A 254 -24.04 26.61 22.47
CA PRO A 254 -23.80 27.13 21.13
C PRO A 254 -22.36 27.03 20.64
N LEU A 255 -21.36 27.23 21.51
CA LEU A 255 -19.94 27.09 21.16
C LEU A 255 -19.64 25.68 20.64
N VAL A 256 -20.13 24.64 21.34
CA VAL A 256 -20.00 23.25 20.89
C VAL A 256 -20.84 22.99 19.64
N CYS A 257 -22.05 23.52 19.54
CA CYS A 257 -22.88 23.38 18.34
C CYS A 257 -22.21 24.00 17.10
N ILE A 258 -21.60 25.18 17.22
CA ILE A 258 -20.86 25.83 16.13
C ILE A 258 -19.65 24.98 15.74
N TYR A 259 -18.89 24.47 16.72
CA TYR A 259 -17.79 23.56 16.45
C TYR A 259 -18.28 22.32 15.67
N MET A 260 -19.31 21.63 16.17
CA MET A 260 -19.87 20.44 15.53
C MET A 260 -20.41 20.72 14.12
N LEU A 261 -21.08 21.86 13.92
CA LEU A 261 -21.55 22.28 12.60
C LEU A 261 -20.37 22.52 11.66
N SER A 262 -19.35 23.25 12.10
CA SER A 262 -18.17 23.53 11.28
C SER A 262 -17.39 22.26 10.93
N THR A 263 -17.18 21.34 11.87
CA THR A 263 -16.45 20.10 11.59
C THR A 263 -17.26 19.17 10.71
N ASN A 264 -18.52 18.91 11.06
CA ASN A 264 -19.28 17.83 10.42
C ASN A 264 -19.97 18.28 9.13
N ILE A 265 -20.38 19.55 9.03
CA ILE A 265 -21.05 20.07 7.83
C ILE A 265 -20.06 20.75 6.87
N LEU A 266 -19.04 21.44 7.36
CA LEU A 266 -18.08 22.10 6.46
C LEU A 266 -16.88 21.20 6.18
N LEU A 267 -16.10 20.86 7.21
CA LEU A 267 -14.81 20.18 7.02
C LEU A 267 -14.99 18.77 6.46
N VAL A 268 -15.83 17.93 7.07
CA VAL A 268 -16.03 16.55 6.60
C VAL A 268 -16.62 16.51 5.18
N ASN A 269 -17.56 17.40 4.84
CA ASN A 269 -18.11 17.45 3.47
C ASN A 269 -17.10 17.95 2.44
N LEU A 270 -16.20 18.87 2.82
CA LEU A 270 -15.09 19.28 1.97
C LEU A 270 -14.14 18.10 1.73
N LEU A 271 -13.83 17.29 2.74
CA LEU A 271 -13.02 16.08 2.58
C LEU A 271 -13.68 15.07 1.62
N ILE A 272 -15.00 14.86 1.77
CA ILE A 272 -15.77 13.99 0.86
C ILE A 272 -15.71 14.52 -0.57
N ALA A 273 -15.81 15.84 -0.78
CA ALA A 273 -15.71 16.45 -2.10
C ALA A 273 -14.31 16.27 -2.71
N MET A 274 -13.24 16.46 -1.94
CA MET A 274 -11.86 16.23 -2.37
C MET A 274 -11.62 14.76 -2.73
N PHE A 275 -12.11 13.83 -1.91
CA PHE A 275 -12.08 12.41 -2.24
C PHE A 275 -12.86 12.10 -3.51
N GLY A 276 -14.06 12.67 -3.69
CA GLY A 276 -14.85 12.51 -4.91
C GLY A 276 -14.08 12.92 -6.17
N TYR A 277 -13.37 14.05 -6.12
CA TYR A 277 -12.51 14.52 -7.21
C TYR A 277 -11.35 13.56 -7.51
N THR A 278 -10.62 13.12 -6.48
CA THR A 278 -9.50 12.18 -6.64
C THR A 278 -9.98 10.78 -7.08
N VAL A 279 -11.15 10.31 -6.61
CA VAL A 279 -11.79 9.06 -7.10
C VAL A 279 -12.07 9.19 -8.59
N GLY A 280 -12.74 10.28 -9.00
CA GLY A 280 -13.21 10.47 -10.38
C GLY A 280 -12.05 10.48 -11.39
N THR A 281 -11.02 11.28 -11.11
CA THR A 281 -9.83 11.39 -11.99
C THR A 281 -9.05 10.08 -12.15
N VAL A 282 -8.98 9.26 -11.10
CA VAL A 282 -8.31 7.95 -11.14
C VAL A 282 -9.19 6.89 -11.81
N GLN A 283 -10.51 6.96 -11.62
CA GLN A 283 -11.45 6.00 -12.20
C GLN A 283 -11.56 6.13 -13.74
N GLU A 284 -11.46 7.34 -14.27
CA GLU A 284 -11.41 7.59 -15.73
C GLU A 284 -10.21 6.91 -16.42
N ASN A 285 -9.12 6.66 -15.66
CA ASN A 285 -7.89 6.07 -16.16
C ASN A 285 -7.63 4.63 -15.64
N ASN A 286 -8.61 4.00 -14.99
CA ASN A 286 -8.45 2.75 -14.25
C ASN A 286 -7.82 1.62 -15.10
N ASP A 287 -8.29 1.46 -16.34
CA ASP A 287 -7.79 0.42 -17.26
C ASP A 287 -6.32 0.61 -17.65
N GLN A 288 -5.84 1.86 -17.77
CA GLN A 288 -4.44 2.14 -18.07
C GLN A 288 -3.56 1.86 -16.86
N VAL A 289 -3.99 2.33 -15.68
CA VAL A 289 -3.30 2.09 -14.41
C VAL A 289 -3.16 0.59 -14.16
N TRP A 290 -4.23 -0.20 -14.33
CA TRP A 290 -4.17 -1.64 -14.14
C TRP A 290 -3.21 -2.34 -15.12
N LYS A 291 -3.22 -1.94 -16.40
CA LYS A 291 -2.32 -2.53 -17.41
C LYS A 291 -0.84 -2.29 -17.08
N PHE A 292 -0.49 -1.09 -16.62
CA PHE A 292 0.87 -0.78 -16.16
C PHE A 292 1.26 -1.60 -14.93
N GLN A 293 0.38 -1.69 -13.93
CA GLN A 293 0.64 -2.47 -12.71
C GLN A 293 0.84 -3.95 -13.00
N ARG A 294 0.02 -4.51 -13.90
CA ARG A 294 0.17 -5.91 -14.33
C ARG A 294 1.53 -6.16 -14.98
N TYR A 295 2.03 -5.23 -15.79
CA TYR A 295 3.34 -5.37 -16.41
C TYR A 295 4.45 -5.43 -15.36
N PHE A 296 4.49 -4.47 -14.44
CA PHE A 296 5.52 -4.41 -13.40
C PHE A 296 5.48 -5.65 -12.50
N LEU A 297 4.28 -6.12 -12.13
CA LEU A 297 4.12 -7.36 -11.39
C LEU A 297 4.73 -8.54 -12.15
N ILE A 298 4.32 -8.73 -13.41
CA ILE A 298 4.76 -9.89 -14.18
C ILE A 298 6.27 -9.86 -14.33
N GLN A 299 6.84 -8.68 -14.60
CA GLN A 299 8.29 -8.49 -14.68
C GLN A 299 8.99 -8.86 -13.36
N GLU A 300 8.44 -8.41 -12.23
CA GLU A 300 8.98 -8.69 -10.91
C GLU A 300 8.92 -10.19 -10.57
N TYR A 301 7.77 -10.83 -10.71
CA TYR A 301 7.59 -12.26 -10.45
C TYR A 301 8.38 -13.14 -11.41
N CYS A 302 8.56 -12.70 -12.65
CA CYS A 302 9.43 -13.36 -13.61
C CYS A 302 10.92 -13.25 -13.27
N SER A 303 11.33 -12.22 -12.52
CA SER A 303 12.71 -12.03 -12.05
C SER A 303 12.98 -12.68 -10.68
N ARG A 304 11.93 -12.91 -9.88
CA ARG A 304 12.00 -13.62 -8.60
C ARG A 304 12.05 -15.13 -8.81
N LEU A 305 12.57 -15.87 -7.82
CA LEU A 305 12.49 -17.33 -7.85
C LEU A 305 11.03 -17.76 -7.67
N ASN A 306 10.54 -18.61 -8.58
CA ASN A 306 9.17 -19.15 -8.64
C ASN A 306 8.84 -20.16 -7.53
N ILE A 307 9.21 -19.89 -6.28
CA ILE A 307 9.01 -20.81 -5.15
C ILE A 307 8.22 -20.08 -4.06
N PRO A 308 7.17 -20.71 -3.49
CA PRO A 308 6.33 -20.04 -2.52
C PRO A 308 7.04 -19.74 -1.20
N PHE A 309 6.55 -18.69 -0.54
CA PHE A 309 7.05 -18.03 0.68
C PHE A 309 7.58 -18.91 1.84
N PRO A 310 7.11 -20.15 2.11
CA PRO A 310 7.73 -21.04 3.10
C PRO A 310 8.90 -21.89 2.56
N PHE A 311 8.94 -22.14 1.24
CA PHE A 311 9.85 -23.10 0.61
C PHE A 311 11.06 -22.44 -0.05
N VAL A 312 11.10 -21.11 -0.10
CA VAL A 312 12.19 -20.33 -0.69
C VAL A 312 13.53 -20.62 0.01
N VAL A 313 13.51 -20.95 1.31
CA VAL A 313 14.70 -21.34 2.09
C VAL A 313 15.45 -22.51 1.46
N PHE A 314 14.72 -23.57 1.05
CA PHE A 314 15.35 -24.74 0.43
C PHE A 314 15.98 -24.39 -0.91
N ALA A 315 15.38 -23.45 -1.64
CA ALA A 315 15.91 -22.95 -2.90
C ALA A 315 17.18 -22.11 -2.69
N TYR A 316 17.19 -21.23 -1.69
CA TYR A 316 18.37 -20.45 -1.32
C TYR A 316 19.48 -21.34 -0.80
N PHE A 317 19.17 -22.30 0.08
CA PHE A 317 20.14 -23.28 0.55
C PHE A 317 20.72 -24.07 -0.63
N TYR A 318 19.87 -24.55 -1.55
CA TYR A 318 20.34 -25.23 -2.77
C TYR A 318 21.19 -24.31 -3.67
N MET A 319 20.83 -23.04 -3.85
CA MET A 319 21.62 -22.09 -4.66
C MET A 319 22.94 -21.72 -4.00
N VAL A 320 22.97 -21.53 -2.68
CA VAL A 320 24.18 -21.25 -1.90
C VAL A 320 25.10 -22.46 -1.93
N VAL A 321 24.58 -23.66 -1.66
CA VAL A 321 25.30 -24.92 -1.79
C VAL A 321 25.83 -25.09 -3.21
N LYS A 322 24.98 -24.89 -4.23
CA LYS A 322 25.40 -24.93 -5.64
C LYS A 322 26.48 -23.90 -5.95
N LYS A 323 26.45 -22.69 -5.38
CA LYS A 323 27.46 -21.64 -5.59
C LYS A 323 28.77 -21.96 -4.86
N LEU A 324 28.70 -22.54 -3.66
CA LEU A 324 29.85 -23.10 -2.94
C LEU A 324 30.50 -24.24 -3.74
N PHE A 325 29.71 -25.13 -4.34
CA PHE A 325 30.20 -26.19 -5.23
C PHE A 325 30.62 -25.65 -6.63
N LYS A 326 30.00 -24.59 -7.15
CA LYS A 326 30.39 -23.91 -8.42
C LYS A 326 31.62 -23.04 -8.28
N CYS A 327 31.96 -22.58 -7.08
CA CYS A 327 33.27 -21.98 -6.82
C CYS A 327 34.41 -22.94 -7.21
N CYS A 328 34.15 -24.25 -7.23
CA CYS A 328 35.09 -25.27 -7.73
C CYS A 328 34.98 -25.57 -9.25
N CYS A 329 33.91 -25.14 -9.95
CA CYS A 329 33.70 -25.39 -11.37
C CYS A 329 33.15 -24.15 -12.10
N LYS A 330 34.05 -23.39 -12.74
CA LYS A 330 33.69 -22.29 -13.65
C LYS A 330 32.90 -22.84 -14.84
N THR A 331 31.57 -22.70 -14.81
CA THR A 331 30.70 -22.89 -15.97
C THR A 331 29.80 -21.67 -16.12
N ASP A 332 29.78 -21.18 -17.36
CA ASP A 332 29.22 -19.92 -17.81
C ASP A 332 27.84 -19.57 -17.25
N HIS A 333 27.67 -18.28 -17.03
CA HIS A 333 26.38 -17.67 -16.70
C HIS A 333 25.51 -17.64 -17.97
N LYS A 334 24.54 -18.55 -18.07
CA LYS A 334 23.28 -18.17 -18.72
C LYS A 334 22.42 -17.52 -17.66
N GLU A 335 22.31 -16.20 -17.70
CA GLU A 335 21.26 -15.50 -16.98
C GLU A 335 19.92 -16.12 -17.39
N PRO A 336 19.12 -16.65 -16.46
CA PRO A 336 17.77 -17.01 -16.77
C PRO A 336 16.96 -15.72 -16.78
N SER A 337 16.97 -14.97 -17.88
CA SER A 337 15.98 -13.93 -18.14
C SER A 337 14.66 -14.63 -18.48
N ALA A 338 13.97 -15.14 -17.47
CA ALA A 338 12.94 -16.17 -17.59
C ALA A 338 11.60 -15.69 -18.17
N CYS A 339 11.52 -14.53 -18.84
CA CYS A 339 10.20 -13.99 -19.24
C CYS A 339 10.19 -13.10 -20.48
N CYS A 340 11.34 -12.52 -20.86
CA CYS A 340 11.49 -11.91 -22.17
C CYS A 340 12.67 -12.56 -22.88
N PHE A 341 12.37 -13.42 -23.85
CA PHE A 341 13.34 -13.85 -24.84
C PHE A 341 13.72 -12.61 -25.66
N LYS A 342 14.84 -11.97 -25.35
CA LYS A 342 15.49 -10.98 -26.23
C LYS A 342 16.27 -11.75 -27.29
N ASN A 343 15.58 -12.54 -28.10
CA ASN A 343 16.12 -12.85 -29.41
C ASN A 343 15.57 -11.77 -30.33
N GLU A 344 16.39 -10.76 -30.59
CA GLU A 344 16.16 -9.82 -31.69
C GLU A 344 16.36 -10.60 -32.99
N ASP A 345 15.34 -11.34 -33.40
CA ASP A 345 15.35 -12.06 -34.66
C ASP A 345 15.15 -11.03 -35.78
N ASN A 346 16.09 -10.91 -36.73
CA ASN A 346 15.99 -9.97 -37.86
C ASN A 346 14.65 -10.05 -38.61
N GLU A 347 14.01 -11.23 -38.64
CA GLU A 347 12.68 -11.42 -39.21
C GLU A 347 11.61 -10.62 -38.46
N THR A 348 11.65 -10.58 -37.12
CA THR A 348 10.67 -9.83 -36.31
C THR A 348 10.80 -8.32 -36.51
N LEU A 349 12.03 -7.80 -36.58
CA LEU A 349 12.30 -6.40 -36.89
C LEU A 349 11.85 -6.02 -38.31
N SER A 350 12.08 -6.90 -39.28
CA SER A 350 11.63 -6.66 -40.66
C SER A 350 10.10 -6.64 -40.76
N TRP A 351 9.41 -7.52 -40.03
CA TRP A 351 7.96 -7.54 -39.96
C TRP A 351 7.40 -6.28 -39.28
N GLU A 352 8.01 -5.83 -38.18
CA GLU A 352 7.64 -4.59 -37.49
C GLU A 352 7.77 -3.37 -38.42
N ALA A 353 8.88 -3.28 -39.17
CA ALA A 353 9.10 -2.19 -40.12
C ALA A 353 8.02 -2.16 -41.21
N VAL A 354 7.69 -3.30 -41.82
CA VAL A 354 6.61 -3.37 -42.83
C VAL A 354 5.25 -2.99 -42.23
N MET A 355 4.97 -3.42 -41.00
CA MET A 355 3.69 -3.11 -40.37
C MET A 355 3.58 -1.63 -39.98
N LYS A 356 4.69 -1.01 -39.57
CA LYS A 356 4.78 0.44 -39.34
C LYS A 356 4.46 1.23 -40.62
N GLU A 357 5.07 0.86 -41.75
CA GLU A 357 4.81 1.53 -43.03
C GLU A 357 3.33 1.38 -43.45
N ASN A 358 2.77 0.17 -43.35
CA ASN A 358 1.34 -0.06 -43.63
C ASN A 358 0.42 0.78 -42.72
N TYR A 359 0.80 0.98 -41.46
CA TYR A 359 0.05 1.80 -40.53
C TYR A 359 0.13 3.29 -40.88
N LEU A 360 1.33 3.79 -41.24
CA LEU A 360 1.53 5.18 -41.67
C LEU A 360 0.72 5.49 -42.93
N VAL A 361 0.71 4.58 -43.90
CA VAL A 361 -0.13 4.72 -45.10
C VAL A 361 -1.61 4.83 -44.70
N LYS A 362 -2.11 3.96 -43.81
CA LYS A 362 -3.51 4.03 -43.34
C LYS A 362 -3.85 5.33 -42.63
N ILE A 363 -2.93 5.90 -41.86
CA ILE A 363 -3.13 7.22 -41.24
C ILE A 363 -3.22 8.29 -42.31
N ASN A 364 -2.28 8.32 -43.25
CA ASN A 364 -2.25 9.33 -44.31
C ASN A 364 -3.47 9.23 -45.22
N THR A 365 -3.94 8.03 -45.55
CA THR A 365 -5.18 7.87 -46.32
C THR A 365 -6.41 8.35 -45.54
N LYS A 366 -6.49 8.07 -44.23
CA LYS A 366 -7.59 8.56 -43.37
C LYS A 366 -7.54 10.08 -43.15
N ALA A 367 -6.36 10.68 -43.09
CA ALA A 367 -6.18 12.12 -43.02
C ALA A 367 -6.70 12.77 -44.31
N ASN A 368 -6.27 12.26 -45.47
CA ASN A 368 -6.75 12.70 -46.78
C ASN A 368 -8.26 12.51 -46.96
N ASP A 369 -8.86 11.48 -46.34
CA ASP A 369 -10.30 11.22 -46.38
C ASP A 369 -11.11 12.10 -45.40
N SER A 370 -10.46 12.90 -44.55
CA SER A 370 -11.14 13.79 -43.64
C SER A 370 -11.70 15.02 -44.39
N THR A 371 -12.95 15.36 -44.10
CA THR A 371 -13.65 16.52 -44.71
C THR A 371 -12.91 17.85 -44.52
N GLU A 372 -12.08 17.98 -43.49
CA GLU A 372 -11.25 19.17 -43.26
C GLU A 372 -10.11 19.30 -44.28
N GLU A 373 -9.44 18.21 -44.64
CA GLU A 373 -8.40 18.22 -45.68
C GLU A 373 -8.99 18.41 -47.08
N TYR A 374 -10.17 17.85 -47.38
CA TYR A 374 -10.87 18.14 -48.63
C TYR A 374 -11.22 19.63 -48.75
N VAL A 375 -11.66 20.27 -47.66
CA VAL A 375 -11.96 21.70 -47.63
C VAL A 375 -10.67 22.54 -47.82
N ILE A 376 -9.57 22.17 -47.16
CA ILE A 376 -8.25 22.81 -47.35
C ILE A 376 -7.74 22.63 -48.78
N PHE A 377 -7.90 21.44 -49.37
CA PHE A 377 -7.51 21.14 -50.75
C PHE A 377 -8.33 21.96 -51.76
N PHE A 378 -9.66 22.05 -51.55
CA PHE A 378 -10.53 22.90 -52.37
C PHE A 378 -10.19 24.39 -52.22
N LEU A 379 -9.91 24.87 -51.01
CA LEU A 379 -9.48 26.25 -50.75
C LEU A 379 -8.13 26.56 -51.41
N SER A 380 -7.15 25.65 -51.33
CA SER A 380 -5.86 25.78 -52.03
C SER A 380 -6.06 25.85 -53.54
N ALA A 381 -6.88 24.96 -54.12
CA ALA A 381 -7.18 24.97 -55.55
C ALA A 381 -7.92 26.24 -56.01
N LEU A 382 -8.78 26.82 -55.16
CA LEU A 382 -9.47 28.09 -55.40
C LEU A 382 -8.52 29.31 -55.33
N ILE A 383 -7.52 29.27 -54.45
CA ILE A 383 -6.49 30.32 -54.33
C ILE A 383 -5.51 30.28 -55.52
N ASP A 384 -5.25 29.10 -56.08
CA ASP A 384 -4.39 28.92 -57.26
C ASP A 384 -5.11 29.22 -58.60
N LEU A 385 -6.45 29.19 -58.61
CA LEU A 385 -7.28 29.50 -59.79
C LEU A 385 -6.99 30.86 -60.46
N PRO A 386 -6.85 31.99 -59.73
CA PRO A 386 -6.49 33.28 -60.34
C PRO A 386 -5.08 33.30 -60.93
N PHE A 387 -4.13 32.50 -60.43
CA PHE A 387 -2.77 32.41 -60.99
C PHE A 387 -2.70 31.59 -62.28
N ILE A 388 -3.60 30.62 -62.46
CA ILE A 388 -3.71 29.82 -63.69
C ILE A 388 -4.42 30.62 -64.79
N LEU A 389 -5.46 31.40 -64.45
CA LEU A 389 -6.13 32.27 -65.42
C LEU A 389 -5.23 33.41 -65.94
N LEU A 390 -4.32 33.94 -65.11
CA LEU A 390 -3.37 34.98 -65.53
C LEU A 390 -2.25 34.48 -66.45
N LYS A 391 -2.12 33.16 -66.64
CA LYS A 391 -1.16 32.52 -67.57
C LYS A 391 -1.79 32.22 -68.94
N PHE A 392 -3.10 32.36 -69.07
CA PHE A 392 -3.89 32.13 -70.28
C PHE A 392 -4.40 33.42 -70.94
N LEU A 393 -4.20 34.57 -70.28
CA LEU A 393 -4.25 35.93 -70.84
C LEU A 393 -2.81 36.38 -71.11
#